data_AF-A0A8H6W4Y6-F1
#
_entry.id   AF-A0A8H6W4Y6-F1
#
_cell.length_a   1.000
_cell.length_b   1.000
_cell.length_c   1.000
_cell.angle_alpha   90.00
_cell.angle_beta   90.00
_cell.angle_gamma   90.00
#
_symmetry.space_group_name_H-M   'P 1'
#
loop_
_entity.id
_entity.type
_entity.pdbx_description
1 polymer ?
#
loop_
_entity_poly.entity_id
_entity_poly.type
_entity_poly.pdbx_seq_one_letter_code
_entity_poly.pdbx_strand_id
1 'polypeptide(L)'
;MASDEVMRFNKLKRTKMARNVWHFDVRYIHLEPIPGHILFLFQPESNYVHFEHLPIARDNKLSDTYQYFPETAEEAAPEIVRAIVHLFLTDFGRKGIEMQQKQKQDLQAPWKLTGEEKHLALAVGKEFARVGVNPSLCAVEQSSEDVLEDALVSFLDVYSRLAGARPTTLLQFPNSISFDYDPYQNLPKELKVVNRKEEVPSQKAEYMDRVLQYIQFVETCSPTTPEKADNPTYRMSETIIATEAMLRRPFAELLKDAEAGNVALYVDCASRSYLGFGSPRDRQTARNYLIKAAFHPESSDATRATAHALLTRWYHDIAGPGQEIRMRYMYASLHHASLALKFARSIAPPGFSIPQITSAFGDIKELITKDNPLVKRQYPVVFAALKETKERCERELQASLTRMKQPLRYRCAAVGCGIEADHGRMLKRCSGPCDEDKKPHYCSKECQKNDWPNHKGFCKPGAPCSVVDTDKALNSAPLSKKGQRSILINTPGGQMNFASSTISPQVMREVKELMEKREIKDEAELATYRRAMKKMRNFELEIVKTVFK
;
A
#
# COMPACT_ATOMS: atom_id res chain seq x y z
N MET A 1 -23.46 21.84 12.65
CA MET A 1 -23.39 23.30 12.90
C MET A 1 -24.56 23.67 13.80
N ALA A 2 -24.34 24.46 14.84
CA ALA A 2 -25.43 24.82 15.75
C ALA A 2 -26.36 25.84 15.08
N SER A 3 -27.68 25.69 15.23
CA SER A 3 -28.67 26.63 14.68
C SER A 3 -28.35 28.09 15.05
N ASP A 4 -27.80 28.30 16.25
CA ASP A 4 -27.40 29.61 16.77
C ASP A 4 -26.30 30.31 15.95
N GLU A 5 -25.33 29.56 15.42
CA GLU A 5 -24.26 30.13 14.58
C GLU A 5 -24.86 30.70 13.30
N VAL A 6 -25.73 29.94 12.63
CA VAL A 6 -26.40 30.39 11.41
C VAL A 6 -27.29 31.59 11.66
N MET A 7 -28.06 31.60 12.76
CA MET A 7 -28.89 32.75 13.13
C MET A 7 -28.06 34.01 13.36
N ARG A 8 -26.89 33.89 14.01
CA ARG A 8 -25.97 35.01 14.21
C ARG A 8 -25.36 35.48 12.89
N PHE A 9 -24.99 34.55 12.02
CA PHE A 9 -24.42 34.87 10.70
C PHE A 9 -25.42 35.61 9.82
N ASN A 10 -26.69 35.19 9.84
CA ASN A 10 -27.77 35.87 9.13
C ASN A 10 -28.07 37.29 9.66
N LYS A 11 -27.71 37.58 10.92
CA LYS A 11 -27.86 38.91 11.55
C LYS A 11 -26.69 39.85 11.26
N LEU A 12 -25.60 39.38 10.66
CA LEU A 12 -24.47 40.24 10.29
C LEU A 12 -24.92 41.30 9.28
N LYS A 13 -24.36 42.51 9.41
CA LYS A 13 -24.72 43.62 8.51
C LYS A 13 -24.31 43.28 7.08
N ARG A 14 -25.15 43.66 6.13
CA ARG A 14 -24.89 43.57 4.68
C ARG A 14 -25.07 44.96 4.10
N THR A 15 -24.00 45.71 4.02
CA THR A 15 -24.02 47.01 3.35
C THR A 15 -23.88 46.77 1.85
N LYS A 16 -24.77 47.38 1.05
CA LYS A 16 -24.69 47.37 -0.42
C LYS A 16 -23.49 48.19 -0.95
N MET A 17 -22.54 48.54 -0.07
CA MET A 17 -21.28 49.14 -0.52
C MET A 17 -20.61 48.10 -1.42
N ALA A 18 -20.26 48.53 -2.63
CA ALA A 18 -20.14 47.70 -3.83
C ALA A 18 -18.95 46.71 -3.86
N ARG A 19 -18.44 46.21 -2.72
CA ARG A 19 -17.11 45.57 -2.67
C ARG A 19 -16.95 44.44 -1.64
N ASN A 20 -18.04 43.83 -1.16
CA ASN A 20 -17.96 42.69 -0.24
C ASN A 20 -18.20 41.34 -0.96
N VAL A 21 -17.56 41.17 -2.12
CA VAL A 21 -17.62 39.93 -2.90
C VAL A 21 -16.45 39.04 -2.48
N TRP A 22 -16.72 37.77 -2.27
CA TRP A 22 -15.70 36.81 -1.84
C TRP A 22 -15.60 35.65 -2.85
N HIS A 23 -14.36 35.25 -3.09
CA HIS A 23 -13.99 34.02 -3.75
C HIS A 23 -13.60 32.98 -2.70
N PHE A 24 -13.92 31.71 -2.95
CA PHE A 24 -13.37 30.60 -2.20
C PHE A 24 -12.93 29.45 -3.10
N ASP A 25 -11.91 28.72 -2.65
CA ASP A 25 -11.55 27.42 -3.20
C ASP A 25 -11.12 26.47 -2.08
N VAL A 26 -10.92 25.21 -2.42
CA VAL A 26 -10.36 24.20 -1.50
C VAL A 26 -9.10 23.65 -2.11
N ARG A 27 -8.04 23.57 -1.30
CA ARG A 27 -6.72 23.05 -1.72
C ARG A 27 -6.24 22.01 -0.72
N TYR A 28 -5.41 21.07 -1.20
CA TYR A 28 -4.71 20.13 -0.32
C TYR A 28 -3.27 20.61 -0.10
N ILE A 29 -2.99 21.12 1.09
CA ILE A 29 -1.64 21.51 1.49
C ILE A 29 -0.91 20.26 1.93
N HIS A 30 0.17 19.93 1.23
CA HIS A 30 0.95 18.72 1.52
C HIS A 30 2.07 18.95 2.52
N LEU A 31 2.29 20.17 3.01
CA LEU A 31 3.39 20.51 3.91
C LEU A 31 3.23 19.81 5.28
N GLU A 32 4.29 19.17 5.75
CA GLU A 32 4.36 18.57 7.10
C GLU A 32 4.55 19.66 8.17
N PRO A 33 4.07 19.47 9.41
CA PRO A 33 3.56 18.22 10.00
C PRO A 33 2.04 18.02 9.89
N ILE A 34 1.33 18.90 9.16
CA ILE A 34 -0.13 18.94 9.14
C ILE A 34 -0.61 19.03 7.68
N PRO A 35 -0.33 18.01 6.85
CA PRO A 35 -0.94 17.99 5.54
C PRO A 35 -2.46 17.84 5.70
N GLY A 36 -3.20 18.48 4.80
CA GLY A 36 -4.64 18.50 4.90
C GLY A 36 -5.31 19.46 3.94
N HIS A 37 -6.62 19.48 3.98
CA HIS A 37 -7.42 20.41 3.19
C HIS A 37 -7.43 21.78 3.86
N ILE A 38 -7.39 22.82 3.05
CA ILE A 38 -7.65 24.19 3.48
C ILE A 38 -8.81 24.76 2.68
N LEU A 39 -9.59 25.61 3.32
CA LEU A 39 -10.45 26.59 2.68
C LEU A 39 -9.62 27.84 2.42
N PHE A 40 -9.47 28.24 1.16
CA PHE A 40 -8.88 29.53 0.80
C PHE A 40 -10.01 30.54 0.54
N LEU A 41 -9.89 31.73 1.11
CA LEU A 41 -10.82 32.85 0.92
C LEU A 41 -10.05 34.05 0.40
N PHE A 42 -10.60 34.67 -0.64
CA PHE A 42 -10.02 35.83 -1.28
C PHE A 42 -11.09 36.91 -1.49
N GLN A 43 -10.78 38.14 -1.11
CA GLN A 43 -11.60 39.31 -1.40
C GLN A 43 -10.87 40.14 -2.48
N PRO A 44 -11.34 40.10 -3.75
CA PRO A 44 -10.65 40.74 -4.88
C PRO A 44 -10.40 42.23 -4.69
N GLU A 45 -11.37 42.97 -4.16
CA GLU A 45 -11.29 44.43 -4.12
C GLU A 45 -10.25 44.97 -3.13
N SER A 46 -9.88 44.18 -2.11
CA SER A 46 -8.89 44.56 -1.11
C SER A 46 -7.62 43.71 -1.16
N ASN A 47 -7.56 42.72 -2.05
CA ASN A 47 -6.57 41.64 -2.03
C ASN A 47 -6.43 40.97 -0.66
N TYR A 48 -7.53 40.90 0.10
CA TYR A 48 -7.48 40.24 1.40
C TYR A 48 -7.55 38.73 1.20
N VAL A 49 -6.64 38.02 1.85
CA VAL A 49 -6.56 36.56 1.83
C VAL A 49 -6.71 36.00 3.23
N HIS A 50 -7.46 34.90 3.34
CA HIS A 50 -7.51 34.07 4.53
C HIS A 50 -7.44 32.60 4.11
N PHE A 51 -6.83 31.75 4.94
CA PHE A 51 -6.95 30.31 4.77
C PHE A 51 -7.23 29.66 6.11
N GLU A 52 -8.01 28.58 6.07
CA GLU A 52 -8.42 27.84 7.26
C GLU A 52 -8.30 26.34 7.00
N HIS A 53 -7.72 25.59 7.93
CA HIS A 53 -7.67 24.13 7.81
C HIS A 53 -9.06 23.52 7.94
N LEU A 54 -9.34 22.48 7.16
CA LEU A 54 -10.56 21.71 7.20
C LEU A 54 -10.31 20.31 7.76
N PRO A 55 -11.14 19.82 8.71
CA PRO A 55 -12.26 20.53 9.32
C PRO A 55 -11.79 21.62 10.29
N ILE A 56 -12.61 22.64 10.55
CA ILE A 56 -12.26 23.66 11.57
C ILE A 56 -12.12 22.97 12.93
N ALA A 57 -10.91 22.99 13.47
CA ALA A 57 -10.61 22.42 14.77
C ALA A 57 -11.29 23.24 15.87
N ARG A 58 -12.39 22.74 16.44
CA ARG A 58 -13.03 23.38 17.61
C ARG A 58 -12.21 23.17 18.89
N ASP A 59 -11.46 22.07 18.96
CA ASP A 59 -10.75 21.61 20.16
C ASP A 59 -9.23 21.45 19.95
N ASN A 60 -8.63 22.10 18.94
CA ASN A 60 -7.19 21.98 18.60
C ASN A 60 -6.68 20.54 18.37
N LYS A 61 -7.56 19.58 18.06
CA LYS A 61 -7.14 18.21 17.75
C LYS A 61 -6.69 18.10 16.29
N LEU A 62 -5.37 18.17 16.11
CA LEU A 62 -4.69 17.95 14.83
C LEU A 62 -4.97 16.58 14.18
N SER A 63 -5.53 15.63 14.93
CA SER A 63 -5.91 14.30 14.42
C SER A 63 -7.00 14.34 13.35
N ASP A 64 -7.76 15.43 13.24
CA ASP A 64 -8.99 15.47 12.45
C ASP A 64 -8.73 15.86 10.99
N THR A 65 -7.58 16.48 10.68
CA THR A 65 -7.23 16.91 9.31
C THR A 65 -7.08 15.73 8.36
N TYR A 66 -6.64 14.57 8.85
CA TYR A 66 -6.48 13.35 8.05
C TYR A 66 -7.79 12.62 7.79
N GLN A 67 -8.78 12.81 8.67
CA GLN A 67 -10.08 12.17 8.52
C GLN A 67 -10.87 12.83 7.40
N TYR A 68 -10.72 14.14 7.22
CA TYR A 68 -11.36 14.91 6.18
C TYR A 68 -10.60 14.83 4.85
N PHE A 69 -11.13 14.02 3.93
CA PHE A 69 -10.69 13.95 2.54
C PHE A 69 -11.91 13.75 1.64
N PRO A 70 -12.60 14.84 1.28
CA PRO A 70 -13.81 14.75 0.47
C PRO A 70 -13.45 14.30 -0.95
N GLU A 71 -14.15 13.28 -1.45
CA GLU A 71 -14.04 12.83 -2.84
C GLU A 71 -15.07 13.51 -3.74
N THR A 72 -16.16 14.04 -3.17
CA THR A 72 -17.23 14.78 -3.88
C THR A 72 -17.44 16.19 -3.35
N ALA A 73 -18.05 17.05 -4.16
CA ALA A 73 -18.43 18.41 -3.78
C ALA A 73 -19.44 18.41 -2.61
N GLU A 74 -20.38 17.47 -2.62
CA GLU A 74 -21.39 17.28 -1.58
C GLU A 74 -20.78 16.85 -0.24
N GLU A 75 -19.73 16.03 -0.25
CA GLU A 75 -18.97 15.67 0.95
C GLU A 75 -18.19 16.86 1.52
N ALA A 76 -17.67 17.74 0.67
CA ALA A 76 -16.88 18.89 1.08
C ALA A 76 -17.74 20.04 1.64
N ALA A 77 -18.90 20.27 1.03
CA ALA A 77 -19.77 21.43 1.31
C ALA A 77 -20.12 21.63 2.80
N PRO A 78 -20.49 20.62 3.60
CA PRO A 78 -20.84 20.81 5.02
C PRO A 78 -19.71 21.40 5.88
N GLU A 79 -18.46 21.02 5.63
CA GLU A 79 -17.31 21.56 6.36
C GLU A 79 -16.95 22.96 5.86
N ILE A 80 -17.04 23.21 4.55
CA ILE A 80 -16.80 24.53 3.96
C ILE A 80 -17.83 25.55 4.47
N VAL A 81 -19.12 25.21 4.44
CA VAL A 81 -20.19 26.08 4.92
C VAL A 81 -20.01 26.41 6.40
N ARG A 82 -19.70 25.39 7.20
CA ARG A 82 -19.38 25.60 8.62
C ARG A 82 -18.19 26.53 8.79
N ALA A 83 -17.16 26.35 7.97
CA ALA A 83 -15.95 27.15 8.03
C ALA A 83 -16.23 28.62 7.70
N ILE A 84 -16.92 28.88 6.59
CA ILE A 84 -17.30 30.24 6.18
C ILE A 84 -18.13 30.92 7.25
N VAL A 85 -19.20 30.27 7.73
CA VAL A 85 -20.06 30.82 8.79
C VAL A 85 -19.25 31.16 10.04
N HIS A 86 -18.36 30.27 10.46
CA HIS A 86 -17.50 30.48 11.61
C HIS A 86 -16.57 31.68 11.42
N LEU A 87 -15.86 31.75 10.29
CA LEU A 87 -14.85 32.79 10.01
C LEU A 87 -15.45 34.21 10.02
N PHE A 88 -16.62 34.41 9.40
CA PHE A 88 -17.30 35.71 9.42
C PHE A 88 -17.86 36.08 10.81
N LEU A 89 -18.18 35.09 11.66
CA LEU A 89 -18.61 35.34 13.04
C LEU A 89 -17.45 35.66 13.99
N THR A 90 -16.24 35.17 13.67
CA THR A 90 -15.05 35.33 14.49
C THR A 90 -14.09 36.41 13.99
N ASP A 91 -14.44 37.11 12.91
CA ASP A 91 -13.58 38.09 12.23
C ASP A 91 -12.23 37.48 11.85
N PHE A 92 -12.26 36.28 11.27
CA PHE A 92 -11.07 35.57 10.80
C PHE A 92 -10.01 35.37 11.91
N GLY A 93 -10.44 35.25 13.17
CA GLY A 93 -9.54 35.04 14.31
C GLY A 93 -8.76 36.28 14.76
N ARG A 94 -9.05 37.48 14.26
CA ARG A 94 -8.31 38.73 14.57
C ARG A 94 -8.38 39.18 16.04
N LYS A 95 -9.14 38.51 16.89
CA LYS A 95 -9.30 38.86 18.32
C LYS A 95 -8.02 38.74 19.16
N GLY A 96 -6.94 38.16 18.63
CA GLY A 96 -5.67 37.97 19.35
C GLY A 96 -4.48 38.79 18.86
N ILE A 97 -4.59 39.52 17.74
CA ILE A 97 -3.51 40.37 17.24
C ILE A 97 -3.77 41.77 17.81
N GLU A 98 -3.07 42.12 18.90
CA GLU A 98 -3.19 43.40 19.64
C GLU A 98 -2.97 44.67 18.80
N MET A 99 -2.64 44.55 17.51
CA MET A 99 -2.54 45.67 16.57
C MET A 99 -3.87 45.98 15.90
N GLN A 100 -4.74 46.71 16.60
CA GLN A 100 -5.50 47.87 16.12
C GLN A 100 -6.62 48.21 17.13
N GLN A 101 -6.21 48.82 18.23
CA GLN A 101 -7.12 49.55 19.11
C GLN A 101 -7.78 50.70 18.32
N LYS A 102 -9.09 50.57 18.04
CA LYS A 102 -10.16 51.61 18.24
C LYS A 102 -11.28 51.64 17.21
N GLN A 103 -11.19 50.96 16.07
CA GLN A 103 -12.36 50.83 15.20
C GLN A 103 -13.02 49.47 15.43
N LYS A 104 -14.12 49.50 16.19
CA LYS A 104 -15.09 48.41 16.28
C LYS A 104 -15.71 48.24 14.89
N GLN A 105 -14.97 47.62 13.96
CA GLN A 105 -15.50 47.30 12.65
C GLN A 105 -16.67 46.36 12.87
N ASP A 106 -17.85 46.80 12.44
CA ASP A 106 -19.03 45.96 12.50
C ASP A 106 -18.78 44.70 11.67
N LEU A 107 -18.98 43.52 12.25
CA LEU A 107 -18.91 42.26 11.52
C LEU A 107 -19.89 42.30 10.35
N GLN A 108 -19.39 42.01 9.14
CA GLN A 108 -20.19 42.00 7.92
C GLN A 108 -20.25 40.60 7.33
N ALA A 109 -21.43 40.18 6.92
CA ALA A 109 -21.57 38.98 6.09
C ALA A 109 -21.17 39.31 4.65
N PRO A 110 -20.64 38.34 3.89
CA PRO A 110 -20.36 38.55 2.47
C PRO A 110 -21.62 39.02 1.75
N TRP A 111 -21.45 39.89 0.75
CA TRP A 111 -22.56 40.29 -0.12
C TRP A 111 -22.84 39.21 -1.16
N LYS A 112 -21.77 38.69 -1.77
CA LYS A 112 -21.78 37.60 -2.75
C LYS A 112 -20.63 36.65 -2.45
N LEU A 113 -20.87 35.37 -2.63
CA LEU A 113 -19.85 34.33 -2.56
C LEU A 113 -19.77 33.63 -3.92
N THR A 114 -18.55 33.42 -4.41
CA THR A 114 -18.26 32.69 -5.65
C THR A 114 -17.16 31.66 -5.39
N GLY A 115 -17.11 30.59 -6.18
CA GLY A 115 -16.10 29.54 -6.04
C GLY A 115 -15.35 29.26 -7.34
N GLU A 116 -14.17 28.65 -7.25
CA GLU A 116 -13.40 28.26 -8.45
C GLU A 116 -14.10 27.19 -9.29
N GLU A 117 -14.62 26.16 -8.62
CA GLU A 117 -15.19 24.97 -9.26
C GLU A 117 -16.71 24.99 -9.17
N LYS A 118 -17.38 24.72 -10.30
CA LYS A 118 -18.83 24.88 -10.45
C LYS A 118 -19.64 23.91 -9.59
N HIS A 119 -19.27 22.63 -9.54
CA HIS A 119 -19.97 21.62 -8.74
C HIS A 119 -19.86 21.92 -7.25
N LEU A 120 -18.68 22.33 -6.77
CA LEU A 120 -18.44 22.75 -5.41
C LEU A 120 -19.22 24.02 -5.04
N ALA A 121 -19.22 25.03 -5.90
CA ALA A 121 -20.03 26.24 -5.72
C ALA A 121 -21.51 25.88 -5.54
N LEU A 122 -22.06 25.04 -6.42
CA LEU A 122 -23.45 24.58 -6.33
C LEU A 122 -23.72 23.77 -5.05
N ALA A 123 -22.81 22.87 -4.66
CA ALA A 123 -22.96 22.07 -3.44
C ALA A 123 -22.94 22.93 -2.18
N VAL A 124 -22.04 23.93 -2.11
CA VAL A 124 -21.98 24.91 -1.02
C VAL A 124 -23.27 25.74 -0.97
N GLY A 125 -23.79 26.18 -2.11
CA GLY A 125 -25.07 26.90 -2.18
C GLY A 125 -26.26 26.09 -1.68
N LYS A 126 -26.34 24.81 -2.06
CA LYS A 126 -27.35 23.86 -1.54
C LYS A 126 -27.22 23.64 -0.04
N GLU A 127 -25.99 23.48 0.45
CA GLU A 127 -25.73 23.26 1.87
C GLU A 127 -26.05 24.50 2.70
N PHE A 128 -25.77 25.71 2.19
CA PHE A 128 -26.22 26.97 2.80
C PHE A 128 -27.75 27.02 2.92
N ALA A 129 -28.48 26.67 1.86
CA ALA A 129 -29.93 26.60 1.91
C ALA A 129 -30.41 25.58 2.95
N ARG A 130 -29.81 24.39 2.98
CA ARG A 130 -30.15 23.29 3.90
C ARG A 130 -30.00 23.70 5.37
N VAL A 131 -28.95 24.45 5.72
CA VAL A 131 -28.68 24.87 7.09
C VAL A 131 -29.36 26.19 7.48
N GLY A 132 -30.11 26.82 6.56
CA GLY A 132 -30.90 28.02 6.82
C GLY A 132 -30.13 29.34 6.71
N VAL A 133 -29.05 29.39 5.93
CA VAL A 133 -28.40 30.65 5.56
C VAL A 133 -29.33 31.48 4.66
N ASN A 134 -29.23 32.80 4.77
CA ASN A 134 -30.05 33.73 3.98
C ASN A 134 -30.05 33.37 2.47
N PRO A 135 -31.23 33.29 1.82
CA PRO A 135 -31.37 32.87 0.43
C PRO A 135 -30.47 33.62 -0.58
N SER A 136 -30.14 34.89 -0.33
CA SER A 136 -29.28 35.67 -1.23
C SER A 136 -27.84 35.14 -1.31
N LEU A 137 -27.39 34.35 -0.33
CA LEU A 137 -26.07 33.71 -0.32
C LEU A 137 -26.09 32.25 -0.78
N CYS A 138 -27.27 31.67 -0.98
CA CYS A 138 -27.39 30.29 -1.46
C CYS A 138 -27.12 30.19 -2.97
N ALA A 139 -27.21 31.31 -3.70
CA ALA A 139 -26.85 31.40 -5.11
C ALA A 139 -25.33 31.60 -5.28
N VAL A 140 -24.57 30.55 -4.97
CA VAL A 140 -23.11 30.54 -5.12
C VAL A 140 -22.75 30.18 -6.56
N GLU A 141 -22.07 31.08 -7.25
CA GLU A 141 -21.71 30.96 -8.66
C GLU A 141 -20.21 30.67 -8.82
N GLN A 142 -19.81 30.24 -10.03
CA GLN A 142 -18.40 30.19 -10.39
C GLN A 142 -17.82 31.61 -10.48
N SER A 143 -16.60 31.81 -10.00
CA SER A 143 -15.88 33.08 -10.15
C SER A 143 -15.54 33.37 -11.61
N SER A 144 -15.40 34.66 -11.95
CA SER A 144 -14.89 35.08 -13.26
C SER A 144 -13.39 34.78 -13.39
N GLU A 145 -12.91 34.66 -14.63
CA GLU A 145 -11.50 34.38 -14.94
C GLU A 145 -10.54 35.35 -14.25
N ASP A 146 -10.81 36.67 -14.31
CA ASP A 146 -10.02 37.70 -13.61
C ASP A 146 -9.86 37.42 -12.10
N VAL A 147 -10.94 36.98 -11.44
CA VAL A 147 -10.92 36.69 -10.00
C VAL A 147 -10.12 35.42 -9.71
N LEU A 148 -10.14 34.44 -10.62
CA LEU A 148 -9.33 33.22 -10.50
C LEU A 148 -7.84 33.50 -10.64
N GLU A 149 -7.46 34.36 -11.59
CA GLU A 149 -6.07 34.77 -11.77
C GLU A 149 -5.55 35.51 -10.54
N ASP A 150 -6.31 36.49 -10.04
CA ASP A 150 -5.94 37.26 -8.83
C ASP A 150 -5.86 36.38 -7.58
N ALA A 151 -6.82 35.45 -7.42
CA ALA A 151 -6.83 34.47 -6.33
C ALA A 151 -5.60 33.56 -6.39
N LEU A 152 -5.23 33.08 -7.58
CA LEU A 152 -4.05 32.24 -7.78
C LEU A 152 -2.77 33.00 -7.43
N VAL A 153 -2.59 34.23 -7.94
CA VAL A 153 -1.40 35.06 -7.62
C VAL A 153 -1.28 35.28 -6.11
N SER A 154 -2.40 35.60 -5.46
CA SER A 154 -2.43 35.83 -4.02
C SER A 154 -2.13 34.55 -3.22
N PHE A 155 -2.66 33.40 -3.67
CA PHE A 155 -2.34 32.11 -3.06
C PHE A 155 -0.86 31.75 -3.20
N LEU A 156 -0.24 31.98 -4.36
CA LEU A 156 1.17 31.69 -4.60
C LEU A 156 2.10 32.47 -3.66
N ASP A 157 1.79 33.74 -3.39
CA ASP A 157 2.53 34.55 -2.42
C ASP A 157 2.42 33.98 -1.00
N VAL A 158 1.20 33.68 -0.55
CA VAL A 158 0.96 33.08 0.79
C VAL A 158 1.65 31.72 0.92
N TYR A 159 1.48 30.84 -0.07
CA TYR A 159 2.05 29.50 -0.05
C TYR A 159 3.58 29.53 -0.02
N SER A 160 4.21 30.46 -0.74
CA SER A 160 5.67 30.63 -0.71
C SER A 160 6.16 30.98 0.70
N ARG A 161 5.45 31.86 1.40
CA ARG A 161 5.76 32.20 2.80
C ARG A 161 5.59 30.99 3.72
N LEU A 162 4.52 30.21 3.55
CA LEU A 162 4.26 28.99 4.34
C LEU A 162 5.33 27.91 4.10
N ALA A 163 5.77 27.74 2.85
CA ALA A 163 6.79 26.77 2.50
C ALA A 163 8.20 27.16 2.98
N GLY A 164 8.39 28.36 3.54
CA GLY A 164 9.70 28.87 3.95
C GLY A 164 10.68 29.01 2.77
N ALA A 165 10.16 29.07 1.55
CA ALA A 165 10.93 29.13 0.32
C ALA A 165 10.58 30.43 -0.43
N ARG A 166 11.57 31.02 -1.10
CA ARG A 166 11.22 31.96 -2.18
C ARG A 166 10.42 31.16 -3.23
N PRO A 167 9.50 31.80 -3.99
CA PRO A 167 8.83 31.16 -5.13
C PRO A 167 9.89 30.85 -6.20
N THR A 168 10.68 29.82 -5.96
CA THR A 168 11.53 29.18 -6.94
C THR A 168 10.73 28.02 -7.51
N THR A 169 11.00 27.71 -8.77
CA THR A 169 10.34 26.72 -9.62
C THR A 169 10.35 25.27 -9.10
N LEU A 170 10.75 25.03 -7.84
CA LEU A 170 10.98 23.70 -7.28
C LEU A 170 9.83 23.13 -6.45
N LEU A 171 8.88 23.96 -6.01
CA LEU A 171 7.67 23.49 -5.30
C LEU A 171 6.48 23.52 -6.24
N GLN A 172 5.93 22.35 -6.53
CA GLN A 172 4.65 22.28 -7.22
C GLN A 172 3.55 22.83 -6.29
N PHE A 173 2.88 23.87 -6.75
CA PHE A 173 1.85 24.55 -5.98
C PHE A 173 0.58 23.69 -5.89
N PRO A 174 -0.10 23.69 -4.73
CA PRO A 174 -1.42 23.08 -4.60
C PRO A 174 -2.43 23.79 -5.51
N ASN A 175 -2.91 23.08 -6.52
CA ASN A 175 -4.06 23.52 -7.30
C ASN A 175 -5.33 23.42 -6.46
N SER A 176 -6.34 24.20 -6.85
CA SER A 176 -7.70 23.99 -6.40
C SER A 176 -8.15 22.56 -6.69
N ILE A 177 -9.01 22.05 -5.82
CA ILE A 177 -9.54 20.70 -5.97
C ILE A 177 -10.73 20.75 -6.92
N SER A 178 -10.58 20.07 -8.06
CA SER A 178 -11.71 19.80 -8.94
C SER A 178 -12.49 18.55 -8.49
N PHE A 179 -13.81 18.68 -8.41
CA PHE A 179 -14.76 17.59 -8.11
C PHE A 179 -15.56 17.13 -9.35
N ASP A 180 -15.08 17.50 -10.54
CA ASP A 180 -15.68 17.22 -11.85
C ASP A 180 -15.59 15.76 -12.33
N TYR A 181 -15.09 14.86 -11.50
CA TYR A 181 -14.85 13.47 -11.88
C TYR A 181 -15.60 12.55 -10.93
N ASP A 182 -16.06 11.43 -11.47
CA ASP A 182 -16.64 10.37 -10.67
C ASP A 182 -15.50 9.50 -10.09
N PRO A 183 -15.23 9.54 -8.78
CA PRO A 183 -14.19 8.72 -8.16
C PRO A 183 -14.47 7.22 -8.29
N TYR A 184 -15.69 6.83 -8.66
CA TYR A 184 -16.12 5.45 -8.88
C TYR A 184 -16.00 5.00 -10.34
N GLN A 185 -15.79 5.91 -11.30
CA GLN A 185 -15.77 5.56 -12.72
C GLN A 185 -14.65 4.57 -13.07
N ASN A 186 -13.51 4.68 -12.39
CA ASN A 186 -12.34 3.83 -12.61
C ASN A 186 -12.32 2.58 -11.72
N LEU A 187 -13.20 2.50 -10.72
CA LEU A 187 -13.29 1.31 -9.89
C LEU A 187 -13.94 0.20 -10.73
N PRO A 188 -13.29 -0.97 -10.88
CA PRO A 188 -13.91 -2.09 -11.56
C PRO A 188 -15.26 -2.39 -10.90
N LYS A 189 -16.38 -2.31 -11.63
CA LYS A 189 -17.71 -2.64 -11.08
C LYS A 189 -17.70 -4.04 -10.44
N GLU A 190 -16.91 -4.93 -11.04
CA GLU A 190 -16.63 -6.26 -10.52
C GLU A 190 -15.11 -6.49 -10.54
N LEU A 191 -14.60 -7.15 -9.50
CA LEU A 191 -13.23 -7.66 -9.52
C LEU A 191 -13.15 -8.73 -10.60
N LYS A 192 -12.41 -8.46 -11.69
CA LYS A 192 -12.26 -9.42 -12.78
C LYS A 192 -11.66 -10.72 -12.23
N VAL A 193 -12.43 -11.80 -12.33
CA VAL A 193 -11.93 -13.17 -12.13
C VAL A 193 -10.82 -13.38 -13.16
N VAL A 194 -9.63 -13.77 -12.71
CA VAL A 194 -8.43 -13.85 -13.56
C VAL A 194 -8.71 -14.81 -14.71
N ASN A 195 -8.77 -14.29 -15.94
CA ASN A 195 -8.89 -14.97 -17.23
C ASN A 195 -8.59 -16.48 -17.17
N ARG A 196 -9.59 -17.28 -16.79
CA ARG A 196 -9.61 -18.71 -17.10
C ARG A 196 -10.34 -18.83 -18.42
N LYS A 197 -9.74 -19.56 -19.36
CA LYS A 197 -10.37 -19.91 -20.65
C LYS A 197 -11.57 -20.87 -20.48
N GLU A 198 -12.11 -21.02 -19.27
CA GLU A 198 -13.23 -21.90 -18.97
C GLU A 198 -14.55 -21.15 -19.24
N GLU A 199 -15.51 -21.82 -19.87
CA GLU A 199 -16.73 -21.18 -20.38
C GLU A 199 -17.70 -20.70 -19.28
N VAL A 200 -17.63 -21.21 -18.04
CA VAL A 200 -18.28 -20.64 -16.85
C VAL A 200 -17.53 -21.11 -15.58
N PRO A 201 -16.96 -20.24 -14.74
CA PRO A 201 -16.36 -20.64 -13.48
C PRO A 201 -17.41 -21.20 -12.51
N SER A 202 -17.08 -22.27 -11.79
CA SER A 202 -17.96 -22.72 -10.68
C SER A 202 -18.05 -21.65 -9.59
N GLN A 203 -19.20 -21.53 -8.91
CA GLN A 203 -19.37 -20.61 -7.76
C GLN A 203 -18.28 -20.75 -6.70
N LYS A 204 -17.80 -21.99 -6.48
CA LYS A 204 -16.68 -22.27 -5.58
C LYS A 204 -15.36 -21.68 -6.09
N ALA A 205 -15.10 -21.74 -7.39
CA ALA A 205 -13.90 -21.15 -7.98
C ALA A 205 -13.93 -19.62 -7.89
N GLU A 206 -15.07 -18.99 -8.16
CA GLU A 206 -15.24 -17.53 -8.00
C GLU A 206 -15.05 -17.09 -6.55
N TYR A 207 -15.63 -17.84 -5.60
CA TYR A 207 -15.44 -17.58 -4.18
C TYR A 207 -13.96 -17.68 -3.79
N MET A 208 -13.26 -18.74 -4.21
CA MET A 208 -11.84 -18.91 -3.93
C MET A 208 -10.97 -17.82 -4.57
N ASP A 209 -11.29 -17.37 -5.77
CA ASP A 209 -10.58 -16.26 -6.40
C ASP A 209 -10.78 -14.95 -5.61
N ARG A 210 -11.97 -14.70 -5.04
CA ARG A 210 -12.20 -13.57 -4.11
C ARG A 210 -11.41 -13.71 -2.81
N VAL A 211 -11.32 -14.91 -2.24
CA VAL A 211 -10.47 -15.19 -1.07
C VAL A 211 -9.01 -14.84 -1.37
N LEU A 212 -8.48 -15.29 -2.52
CA LEU A 212 -7.11 -14.99 -2.93
C LEU A 212 -6.88 -13.48 -3.16
N GLN A 213 -7.85 -12.77 -3.74
CA GLN A 213 -7.79 -11.32 -3.88
C GLN A 213 -7.78 -10.60 -2.54
N TYR A 214 -8.58 -11.05 -1.57
CA TYR A 214 -8.54 -10.52 -0.20
C TYR A 214 -7.16 -10.72 0.43
N ILE A 215 -6.62 -11.95 0.35
CA ILE A 215 -5.29 -12.27 0.89
C ILE A 215 -4.25 -11.37 0.24
N GLN A 216 -4.23 -11.29 -1.09
CA GLN A 216 -3.31 -10.43 -1.81
C GLN A 216 -3.45 -8.97 -1.37
N PHE A 217 -4.68 -8.46 -1.25
CA PHE A 217 -4.96 -7.08 -0.86
C PHE A 217 -4.39 -6.74 0.53
N VAL A 218 -4.61 -7.59 1.52
CA VAL A 218 -4.15 -7.37 2.90
C VAL A 218 -2.66 -7.69 3.06
N GLU A 219 -2.19 -8.81 2.51
CA GLU A 219 -0.81 -9.27 2.68
C GLU A 219 0.20 -8.36 1.99
N THR A 220 -0.09 -7.82 0.80
CA THR A 220 0.83 -6.87 0.17
C THR A 220 0.93 -5.55 0.92
N CYS A 221 -0.07 -5.21 1.73
CA CYS A 221 -0.10 -4.01 2.55
C CYS A 221 0.40 -4.27 3.98
N SER A 222 0.63 -5.52 4.36
CA SER A 222 1.10 -5.88 5.69
C SER A 222 2.63 -5.78 5.78
N PRO A 223 3.18 -5.34 6.91
CA PRO A 223 4.61 -5.44 7.19
C PRO A 223 5.09 -6.90 7.10
N THR A 224 6.27 -7.10 6.51
CA THR A 224 6.90 -8.42 6.51
C THR A 224 7.45 -8.70 7.91
N THR A 225 6.87 -9.64 8.65
CA THR A 225 7.39 -10.06 9.95
C THR A 225 8.63 -10.96 9.77
N PRO A 226 9.47 -11.15 10.80
CA PRO A 226 10.60 -12.09 10.73
C PRO A 226 10.17 -13.48 10.28
N GLU A 227 9.04 -13.98 10.80
CA GLU A 227 8.55 -15.30 10.46
C GLU A 227 8.04 -15.38 9.00
N LYS A 228 7.51 -14.28 8.45
CA LYS A 228 7.12 -14.19 7.02
C LYS A 228 8.34 -14.08 6.10
N ALA A 229 9.35 -13.31 6.51
CA ALA A 229 10.61 -13.17 5.78
C ALA A 229 11.34 -14.51 5.67
N ASP A 230 11.27 -15.30 6.73
CA ASP A 230 11.85 -16.63 6.77
C ASP A 230 11.11 -17.60 5.84
N ASN A 231 9.78 -17.56 5.79
CA ASN A 231 9.02 -18.62 5.17
C ASN A 231 7.82 -18.12 4.32
N PRO A 232 8.09 -17.54 3.14
CA PRO A 232 7.05 -16.88 2.35
C PRO A 232 6.03 -17.86 1.76
N THR A 233 6.38 -19.12 1.56
CA THR A 233 5.54 -20.06 0.78
C THR A 233 4.79 -21.09 1.60
N TYR A 234 5.29 -21.49 2.78
CA TYR A 234 4.57 -22.40 3.68
C TYR A 234 3.26 -21.78 4.20
N ARG A 235 3.28 -20.47 4.47
CA ARG A 235 2.13 -19.78 5.06
C ARG A 235 0.97 -19.57 4.11
N MET A 236 1.15 -19.67 2.80
CA MET A 236 0.06 -19.39 1.87
C MET A 236 -1.14 -20.33 2.08
N SER A 237 -0.91 -21.62 2.32
CA SER A 237 -2.01 -22.58 2.53
C SER A 237 -2.74 -22.36 3.87
N GLU A 238 -2.00 -22.10 4.95
CA GLU A 238 -2.57 -21.79 6.26
C GLU A 238 -3.31 -20.45 6.24
N THR A 239 -2.75 -19.43 5.59
CA THR A 239 -3.40 -18.14 5.35
C THR A 239 -4.68 -18.32 4.55
N ILE A 240 -4.68 -19.12 3.48
CA ILE A 240 -5.91 -19.41 2.72
C ILE A 240 -7.00 -20.01 3.61
N ILE A 241 -6.67 -21.03 4.41
CA ILE A 241 -7.64 -21.70 5.29
C ILE A 241 -8.16 -20.74 6.37
N ALA A 242 -7.27 -19.98 7.01
CA ALA A 242 -7.63 -19.04 8.06
C ALA A 242 -8.48 -17.88 7.51
N THR A 243 -8.09 -17.32 6.37
CA THR A 243 -8.85 -16.27 5.69
C THR A 243 -10.19 -16.78 5.20
N GLU A 244 -10.27 -17.99 4.63
CA GLU A 244 -11.55 -18.59 4.24
C GLU A 244 -12.49 -18.71 5.44
N ALA A 245 -11.99 -19.21 6.58
CA ALA A 245 -12.78 -19.33 7.81
C ALA A 245 -13.27 -17.97 8.32
N MET A 246 -12.40 -16.96 8.32
CA MET A 246 -12.75 -15.58 8.69
C MET A 246 -13.81 -14.99 7.75
N LEU A 247 -13.67 -15.20 6.45
CA LEU A 247 -14.55 -14.66 5.42
C LEU A 247 -15.94 -15.30 5.39
N ARG A 248 -16.11 -16.51 5.96
CA ARG A 248 -17.44 -17.12 6.16
C ARG A 248 -18.31 -16.36 7.16
N ARG A 249 -17.71 -15.56 8.05
CA ARG A 249 -18.45 -14.71 8.97
C ARG A 249 -19.25 -13.65 8.18
N PRO A 250 -20.57 -13.48 8.41
CA PRO A 250 -21.36 -12.44 7.77
C PRO A 250 -20.81 -11.04 8.02
N PHE A 251 -20.81 -10.18 6.99
CA PHE A 251 -20.29 -8.82 7.10
C PHE A 251 -21.04 -7.97 8.13
N ALA A 252 -22.36 -8.12 8.25
CA ALA A 252 -23.17 -7.39 9.23
C ALA A 252 -22.76 -7.70 10.69
N GLU A 253 -22.42 -8.94 10.99
CA GLU A 253 -21.93 -9.33 12.32
C GLU A 253 -20.53 -8.77 12.59
N LEU A 254 -19.66 -8.80 11.58
CA LEU A 254 -18.32 -8.19 11.68
C LEU A 254 -18.42 -6.68 11.94
N LEU A 255 -19.30 -6.00 11.20
CA LEU A 255 -19.53 -4.57 11.33
C LEU A 255 -20.03 -4.22 12.73
N LYS A 256 -21.00 -4.97 13.25
CA LYS A 256 -21.53 -4.78 14.60
C LYS A 256 -20.43 -4.88 15.68
N ASP A 257 -19.54 -5.85 15.58
CA ASP A 257 -18.44 -5.99 16.55
C ASP A 257 -17.39 -4.88 16.42
N ALA A 258 -17.10 -4.45 15.18
CA ALA A 258 -16.22 -3.32 14.94
C ALA A 258 -16.81 -2.03 15.55
N GLU A 259 -18.11 -1.80 15.35
CA GLU A 259 -18.84 -0.66 15.95
C GLU A 259 -18.93 -0.74 17.47
N ALA A 260 -18.90 -1.95 18.04
CA ALA A 260 -18.78 -2.19 19.47
C ALA A 260 -17.36 -1.92 20.03
N GLY A 261 -16.42 -1.46 19.21
CA GLY A 261 -15.07 -1.06 19.61
C GLY A 261 -13.99 -2.12 19.39
N ASN A 262 -14.27 -3.22 18.68
CA ASN A 262 -13.24 -4.22 18.38
C ASN A 262 -12.31 -3.74 17.26
N VAL A 263 -11.24 -3.07 17.65
CA VAL A 263 -10.24 -2.43 16.78
C VAL A 263 -9.59 -3.41 15.79
N ALA A 264 -9.42 -4.68 16.19
CA ALA A 264 -8.80 -5.70 15.35
C ALA A 264 -9.62 -5.98 14.07
N LEU A 265 -10.91 -5.66 14.08
CA LEU A 265 -11.82 -5.89 12.96
C LEU A 265 -11.85 -4.73 11.96
N TYR A 266 -11.28 -3.56 12.28
CA TYR A 266 -11.35 -2.39 11.38
C TYR A 266 -10.69 -2.64 10.03
N VAL A 267 -9.54 -3.32 9.99
CA VAL A 267 -8.87 -3.66 8.73
C VAL A 267 -9.69 -4.67 7.90
N ASP A 268 -10.36 -5.62 8.56
CA ASP A 268 -11.24 -6.60 7.88
C ASP A 268 -12.49 -5.90 7.32
N CYS A 269 -13.17 -5.07 8.14
CA CYS A 269 -14.30 -4.24 7.69
C CYS A 269 -13.93 -3.37 6.48
N ALA A 270 -12.77 -2.71 6.55
CA ALA A 270 -12.28 -1.89 5.46
C ALA A 270 -12.02 -2.71 4.19
N SER A 271 -11.32 -3.83 4.31
CA SER A 271 -10.93 -4.68 3.18
C SER A 271 -12.14 -5.31 2.50
N ARG A 272 -13.12 -5.78 3.28
CA ARG A 272 -14.38 -6.32 2.74
C ARG A 272 -15.23 -5.25 2.06
N SER A 273 -15.35 -4.06 2.66
CA SER A 273 -16.06 -2.94 2.05
C SER A 273 -15.39 -2.52 0.73
N TYR A 274 -14.06 -2.51 0.70
CA TYR A 274 -13.29 -2.13 -0.49
C TYR A 274 -13.47 -3.12 -1.65
N LEU A 275 -13.42 -4.42 -1.33
CA LEU A 275 -13.49 -5.52 -2.30
C LEU A 275 -14.92 -5.97 -2.62
N GLY A 276 -15.91 -5.56 -1.82
CA GLY A 276 -17.30 -6.03 -1.95
C GLY A 276 -17.47 -7.48 -1.49
N PHE A 277 -16.80 -7.84 -0.39
CA PHE A 277 -16.85 -9.19 0.16
C PHE A 277 -17.92 -9.28 1.25
N GLY A 278 -19.07 -9.88 0.93
CA GLY A 278 -20.21 -9.96 1.86
C GLY A 278 -21.00 -8.66 2.02
N SER A 279 -20.62 -7.61 1.31
CA SER A 279 -21.34 -6.34 1.17
C SER A 279 -21.16 -5.79 -0.25
N PRO A 280 -22.01 -4.85 -0.71
CA PRO A 280 -21.67 -4.01 -1.86
C PRO A 280 -20.32 -3.33 -1.65
N ARG A 281 -19.62 -3.03 -2.74
CA ARG A 281 -18.38 -2.25 -2.69
C ARG A 281 -18.72 -0.85 -2.20
N ASP A 282 -18.03 -0.41 -1.15
CA ASP A 282 -18.16 0.92 -0.57
C ASP A 282 -16.78 1.46 -0.21
N ARG A 283 -16.27 2.30 -1.10
CA ARG A 283 -14.95 2.92 -0.98
C ARG A 283 -14.86 3.87 0.20
N GLN A 284 -15.95 4.58 0.50
CA GLN A 284 -16.01 5.56 1.58
C GLN A 284 -16.04 4.87 2.94
N THR A 285 -16.89 3.84 3.09
CA THR A 285 -16.89 2.98 4.28
C THR A 285 -15.53 2.31 4.48
N ALA A 286 -14.90 1.82 3.40
CA ALA A 286 -13.55 1.27 3.48
C ALA A 286 -12.55 2.29 4.04
N ARG A 287 -12.51 3.50 3.50
CA ARG A 287 -11.63 4.57 3.98
C ARG A 287 -11.89 4.90 5.44
N ASN A 288 -13.15 5.05 5.84
CA ASN A 288 -13.52 5.39 7.21
C ASN A 288 -12.98 4.35 8.21
N TYR A 289 -13.10 3.06 7.91
CA TYR A 289 -12.53 2.01 8.75
C TYR A 289 -11.00 1.95 8.71
N LEU A 290 -10.35 2.26 7.58
CA LEU A 290 -8.89 2.38 7.53
C LEU A 290 -8.38 3.54 8.38
N ILE A 291 -9.05 4.69 8.34
CA ILE A 291 -8.71 5.86 9.17
C ILE A 291 -8.90 5.52 10.66
N LYS A 292 -10.01 4.85 11.02
CA LYS A 292 -10.19 4.33 12.38
C LYS A 292 -9.04 3.40 12.78
N ALA A 293 -8.71 2.39 11.96
CA ALA A 293 -7.60 1.48 12.23
C ALA A 293 -6.25 2.19 12.37
N ALA A 294 -5.97 3.17 11.53
CA ALA A 294 -4.71 3.89 11.49
C ALA A 294 -4.48 4.78 12.73
N PHE A 295 -5.53 5.45 13.21
CA PHE A 295 -5.43 6.46 14.26
C PHE A 295 -6.05 6.04 15.60
N HIS A 296 -6.64 4.85 15.73
CA HIS A 296 -7.17 4.40 17.01
C HIS A 296 -6.04 4.23 18.05
N PRO A 297 -6.20 4.72 19.30
CA PRO A 297 -5.18 4.63 20.34
C PRO A 297 -4.74 3.19 20.64
N GLU A 298 -5.66 2.24 20.60
CA GLU A 298 -5.42 0.82 20.91
C GLU A 298 -4.97 -0.03 19.72
N SER A 299 -4.85 0.54 18.51
CA SER A 299 -4.34 -0.20 17.35
C SER A 299 -2.86 -0.57 17.56
N SER A 300 -2.53 -1.84 17.29
CA SER A 300 -1.14 -2.29 17.25
C SER A 300 -0.34 -1.62 16.13
N ASP A 301 0.99 -1.56 16.23
CA ASP A 301 1.86 -1.07 15.17
C ASP A 301 1.63 -1.81 13.84
N ALA A 302 1.41 -3.12 13.89
CA ALA A 302 1.10 -3.92 12.70
C ALA A 302 -0.23 -3.50 12.06
N THR A 303 -1.27 -3.27 12.88
CA THR A 303 -2.58 -2.79 12.41
C THR A 303 -2.45 -1.40 11.79
N ARG A 304 -1.74 -0.47 12.45
CA ARG A 304 -1.54 0.90 11.94
C ARG A 304 -0.73 0.91 10.65
N ALA A 305 0.36 0.15 10.60
CA ALA A 305 1.19 0.01 9.40
C ALA A 305 0.38 -0.52 8.22
N THR A 306 -0.40 -1.57 8.46
CA THR A 306 -1.27 -2.19 7.43
C THR A 306 -2.36 -1.23 6.97
N ALA A 307 -3.04 -0.54 7.90
CA ALA A 307 -4.09 0.41 7.57
C ALA A 307 -3.55 1.59 6.75
N HIS A 308 -2.39 2.13 7.10
CA HIS A 308 -1.75 3.19 6.33
C HIS A 308 -1.29 2.74 4.94
N ALA A 309 -0.76 1.52 4.81
CA ALA A 309 -0.41 0.97 3.50
C ALA A 309 -1.64 0.68 2.62
N LEU A 310 -2.74 0.24 3.22
CA LEU A 310 -4.03 0.11 2.54
C LEU A 310 -4.57 1.48 2.10
N LEU A 311 -4.38 2.53 2.89
CA LEU A 311 -4.69 3.90 2.49
C LEU A 311 -3.84 4.33 1.29
N THR A 312 -2.52 4.07 1.29
CA THR A 312 -1.66 4.29 0.13
C THR A 312 -2.24 3.65 -1.13
N ARG A 313 -2.68 2.38 -1.06
CA ARG A 313 -3.33 1.71 -2.18
C ARG A 313 -4.67 2.36 -2.56
N TRP A 314 -5.50 2.69 -1.57
CA TRP A 314 -6.77 3.37 -1.76
C TRP A 314 -6.61 4.67 -2.56
N TYR A 315 -5.58 5.48 -2.26
CA TYR A 315 -5.30 6.72 -3.00
C TYR A 315 -4.80 6.47 -4.43
N HIS A 316 -4.08 5.38 -4.69
CA HIS A 316 -3.57 5.06 -6.03
C HIS A 316 -4.64 4.47 -6.95
N ASP A 317 -5.53 3.63 -6.42
CA ASP A 317 -6.52 2.91 -7.22
C ASP A 317 -7.55 3.84 -7.90
N ILE A 318 -7.62 5.13 -7.52
CA ILE A 318 -8.54 6.11 -8.13
C ILE A 318 -8.12 6.56 -9.53
N ALA A 319 -6.82 6.59 -9.82
CA ALA A 319 -6.33 7.01 -11.12
C ALA A 319 -6.84 6.04 -12.20
N GLY A 320 -6.95 4.75 -11.87
CA GLY A 320 -7.20 3.72 -12.86
C GLY A 320 -5.97 3.47 -13.75
N PRO A 321 -6.02 2.45 -14.63
CA PRO A 321 -4.86 2.09 -15.44
C PRO A 321 -4.47 3.21 -16.42
N GLY A 322 -3.21 3.66 -16.35
CA GLY A 322 -2.63 4.61 -17.31
C GLY A 322 -3.03 6.07 -17.14
N GLN A 323 -3.76 6.43 -16.09
CA GLN A 323 -4.06 7.83 -15.78
C GLN A 323 -3.05 8.40 -14.77
N GLU A 324 -2.86 9.71 -14.81
CA GLU A 324 -2.05 10.42 -13.83
C GLU A 324 -2.77 10.51 -12.48
N ILE A 325 -2.04 10.23 -11.40
CA ILE A 325 -2.54 10.42 -10.05
C ILE A 325 -2.64 11.92 -9.74
N ARG A 326 -3.83 12.40 -9.39
CA ARG A 326 -4.01 13.80 -8.98
C ARG A 326 -3.13 14.11 -7.77
N MET A 327 -2.53 15.31 -7.76
CA MET A 327 -1.53 15.71 -6.76
C MET A 327 -1.96 15.49 -5.30
N ARG A 328 -3.21 15.81 -4.95
CA ARG A 328 -3.73 15.60 -3.58
C ARG A 328 -3.68 14.13 -3.15
N TYR A 329 -3.99 13.21 -4.06
CA TYR A 329 -3.96 11.77 -3.81
C TYR A 329 -2.51 11.29 -3.67
N MET A 330 -1.61 11.76 -4.53
CA MET A 330 -0.20 11.41 -4.45
C MET A 330 0.43 11.83 -3.12
N TYR A 331 0.22 13.08 -2.68
CA TYR A 331 0.78 13.56 -1.42
C TYR A 331 0.15 12.91 -0.18
N ALA A 332 -1.18 12.74 -0.15
CA ALA A 332 -1.83 11.98 0.90
C ALA A 332 -1.30 10.54 0.97
N SER A 333 -1.09 9.92 -0.20
CA SER A 333 -0.51 8.58 -0.28
C SER A 333 0.93 8.51 0.22
N LEU A 334 1.77 9.51 -0.08
CA LEU A 334 3.15 9.61 0.41
C LEU A 334 3.20 9.77 1.94
N HIS A 335 2.31 10.60 2.48
CA HIS A 335 2.18 10.78 3.92
C HIS A 335 1.82 9.44 4.61
N HIS A 336 0.79 8.75 4.13
CA HIS A 336 0.42 7.45 4.68
C HIS A 336 1.50 6.40 4.48
N ALA A 337 2.22 6.39 3.35
CA ALA A 337 3.35 5.49 3.17
C ALA A 337 4.47 5.76 4.18
N SER A 338 4.75 7.02 4.47
CA SER A 338 5.73 7.43 5.49
C SER A 338 5.33 6.91 6.88
N LEU A 339 4.06 7.10 7.27
CA LEU A 339 3.54 6.57 8.53
C LEU A 339 3.53 5.04 8.58
N ALA A 340 3.13 4.38 7.49
CA ALA A 340 3.13 2.93 7.39
C ALA A 340 4.53 2.34 7.63
N LEU A 341 5.56 2.92 6.99
CA LEU A 341 6.95 2.51 7.17
C LEU A 341 7.47 2.82 8.58
N LYS A 342 7.05 3.95 9.18
CA LYS A 342 7.40 4.30 10.55
C LYS A 342 6.90 3.25 11.55
N PHE A 343 5.64 2.83 11.44
CA PHE A 343 5.08 1.77 12.28
C PHE A 343 5.64 0.39 11.92
N ALA A 344 5.93 0.11 10.65
CA ALA A 344 6.54 -1.16 10.24
C ALA A 344 7.95 -1.35 10.79
N ARG A 345 8.68 -0.27 11.08
CA ARG A 345 10.09 -0.34 11.49
C ARG A 345 10.32 -1.10 12.81
N SER A 346 9.34 -1.13 13.72
CA SER A 346 9.44 -1.87 14.99
C SER A 346 9.20 -3.37 14.85
N ILE A 347 8.62 -3.80 13.72
CA ILE A 347 8.12 -5.17 13.50
C ILE A 347 8.76 -5.87 12.30
N ALA A 348 9.26 -5.12 11.31
CA ALA A 348 9.88 -5.69 10.11
C ALA A 348 11.39 -5.89 10.30
N PRO A 349 11.98 -6.99 9.81
CA PRO A 349 13.43 -7.14 9.80
C PRO A 349 14.11 -6.06 8.95
N PRO A 350 15.38 -5.71 9.23
CA PRO A 350 16.16 -4.83 8.36
C PRO A 350 16.18 -5.35 6.92
N GLY A 351 16.11 -4.45 5.94
CA GLY A 351 15.95 -4.81 4.54
C GLY A 351 14.51 -4.92 4.10
N PHE A 352 13.58 -5.27 4.99
CA PHE A 352 12.18 -5.52 4.66
C PHE A 352 11.31 -4.28 4.82
N SER A 353 10.33 -4.18 3.93
CA SER A 353 9.40 -3.08 3.82
C SER A 353 7.99 -3.64 3.60
N ILE A 354 7.03 -2.75 3.36
CA ILE A 354 5.68 -3.11 2.95
C ILE A 354 5.64 -3.20 1.41
N PRO A 355 5.37 -4.39 0.81
CA PRO A 355 5.40 -4.58 -0.63
C PRO A 355 4.58 -3.57 -1.43
N GLN A 356 3.39 -3.22 -0.95
CA GLN A 356 2.49 -2.26 -1.59
C GLN A 356 3.15 -0.89 -1.76
N ILE A 357 3.92 -0.41 -0.78
CA ILE A 357 4.59 0.89 -0.85
C ILE A 357 5.69 0.84 -1.91
N THR A 358 6.45 -0.26 -1.96
CA THR A 358 7.49 -0.44 -2.97
C THR A 358 6.94 -0.55 -4.38
N SER A 359 5.79 -1.22 -4.55
CA SER A 359 5.10 -1.31 -5.84
C SER A 359 4.50 0.03 -6.25
N ALA A 360 3.84 0.73 -5.34
CA ALA A 360 3.15 1.98 -5.65
C ALA A 360 4.11 3.09 -6.05
N PHE A 361 5.26 3.20 -5.37
CA PHE A 361 6.22 4.28 -5.60
C PHE A 361 7.46 3.87 -6.39
N GLY A 362 7.65 2.59 -6.71
CA GLY A 362 8.80 2.10 -7.46
C GLY A 362 8.91 2.76 -8.84
N ASP A 363 7.81 2.76 -9.58
CA ASP A 363 7.78 3.23 -10.97
C ASP A 363 7.70 4.75 -11.09
N ILE A 364 7.04 5.42 -10.13
CA ILE A 364 6.83 6.88 -10.16
C ILE A 364 7.92 7.66 -9.42
N LYS A 365 8.85 7.00 -8.74
CA LYS A 365 9.92 7.66 -7.97
C LYS A 365 10.71 8.65 -8.80
N GLU A 366 11.13 8.26 -10.00
CA GLU A 366 11.98 9.12 -10.85
C GLU A 366 11.21 10.35 -11.31
N LEU A 367 9.95 10.16 -11.76
CA LEU A 367 9.04 11.23 -12.15
C LEU A 367 8.83 12.23 -11.00
N ILE A 368 8.46 11.73 -9.82
CA ILE A 368 8.25 12.54 -8.61
C ILE A 368 9.50 13.37 -8.28
N THR A 369 10.69 12.74 -8.30
CA THR A 369 11.93 13.45 -7.91
C THR A 369 12.44 14.43 -8.96
N LYS A 370 12.16 14.18 -10.23
CA LYS A 370 12.52 15.07 -11.33
C LYS A 370 11.68 16.34 -11.28
N ASP A 371 10.38 16.18 -11.05
CA ASP A 371 9.42 17.28 -11.09
C ASP A 371 9.36 18.05 -9.75
N ASN A 372 9.63 17.38 -8.63
CA ASN A 372 9.68 18.01 -7.31
C ASN A 372 10.75 17.35 -6.40
N PRO A 373 11.99 17.86 -6.38
CA PRO A 373 13.06 17.29 -5.56
C PRO A 373 12.82 17.42 -4.05
N LEU A 374 11.93 18.32 -3.61
CA LEU A 374 11.62 18.51 -2.20
C LEU A 374 10.79 17.37 -1.61
N VAL A 375 10.07 16.62 -2.44
CA VAL A 375 9.32 15.42 -1.99
C VAL A 375 10.24 14.42 -1.30
N LYS A 376 11.47 14.25 -1.81
CA LYS A 376 12.46 13.36 -1.19
C LYS A 376 12.90 13.85 0.19
N ARG A 377 13.01 15.17 0.37
CA ARG A 377 13.35 15.78 1.66
C ARG A 377 12.21 15.67 2.65
N GLN A 378 10.97 15.76 2.17
CA GLN A 378 9.77 15.72 2.99
C GLN A 378 9.42 14.29 3.46
N TYR A 379 9.61 13.29 2.60
CA TYR A 379 9.28 11.89 2.90
C TYR A 379 10.51 10.97 2.90
N PRO A 380 11.58 11.29 3.66
CA PRO A 380 12.87 10.59 3.55
C PRO A 380 12.76 9.10 3.85
N VAL A 381 11.83 8.69 4.73
CA VAL A 381 11.59 7.29 5.10
C VAL A 381 11.11 6.48 3.89
N VAL A 382 10.22 7.04 3.06
CA VAL A 382 9.71 6.38 1.85
C VAL A 382 10.86 6.11 0.87
N PHE A 383 11.65 7.13 0.57
CA PHE A 383 12.76 6.99 -0.40
C PHE A 383 13.90 6.12 0.12
N ALA A 384 14.14 6.09 1.44
CA ALA A 384 15.07 5.15 2.06
C ALA A 384 14.60 3.70 1.86
N ALA A 385 13.33 3.40 2.15
CA ALA A 385 12.76 2.06 1.95
C ALA A 385 12.77 1.61 0.48
N LEU A 386 12.50 2.53 -0.46
CA LEU A 386 12.61 2.24 -1.90
C LEU A 386 14.05 1.93 -2.31
N LYS A 387 15.02 2.68 -1.79
CA LYS A 387 16.45 2.45 -2.05
C LYS A 387 16.89 1.10 -1.50
N GLU A 388 16.57 0.79 -0.25
CA GLU A 388 16.90 -0.47 0.42
C GLU A 388 16.28 -1.68 -0.28
N THR A 389 15.02 -1.56 -0.72
CA THR A 389 14.34 -2.59 -1.52
C THR A 389 15.06 -2.82 -2.84
N LYS A 390 15.40 -1.77 -3.58
CA LYS A 390 16.13 -1.87 -4.85
C LYS A 390 17.48 -2.55 -4.66
N GLU A 391 18.27 -2.11 -3.68
CA GLU A 391 19.58 -2.70 -3.36
C GLU A 391 19.46 -4.18 -2.96
N ARG A 392 18.40 -4.57 -2.23
CA ARG A 392 18.13 -5.99 -1.94
C ARG A 392 17.84 -6.77 -3.21
N CYS A 393 16.92 -6.31 -4.05
CA CYS A 393 16.57 -6.99 -5.30
C CYS A 393 17.79 -7.13 -6.22
N GLU A 394 18.64 -6.11 -6.32
CA GLU A 394 19.90 -6.15 -7.08
C GLU A 394 20.88 -7.18 -6.51
N ARG A 395 21.03 -7.26 -5.17
CA ARG A 395 21.86 -8.30 -4.53
C ARG A 395 21.32 -9.70 -4.80
N GLU A 396 20.02 -9.91 -4.72
CA GLU A 396 19.37 -11.20 -5.01
C GLU A 396 19.52 -11.61 -6.47
N LEU A 397 19.32 -10.66 -7.41
CA LEU A 397 19.54 -10.87 -8.83
C LEU A 397 21.01 -11.20 -9.13
N GLN A 398 21.95 -10.46 -8.56
CA GLN A 398 23.38 -10.72 -8.73
C GLN A 398 23.80 -12.07 -8.13
N ALA A 399 23.25 -12.45 -6.97
CA ALA A 399 23.45 -13.77 -6.40
C ALA A 399 22.88 -14.87 -7.31
N SER A 400 21.70 -14.66 -7.89
CA SER A 400 21.09 -15.56 -8.87
C SER A 400 21.95 -15.72 -10.13
N LEU A 401 22.40 -14.61 -10.73
CA LEU A 401 23.31 -14.59 -11.89
C LEU A 401 24.63 -15.30 -11.59
N THR A 402 25.19 -15.08 -10.39
CA THR A 402 26.42 -15.77 -9.94
C THR A 402 26.21 -17.27 -9.83
N ARG A 403 25.02 -17.73 -9.39
CA ARG A 403 24.67 -19.15 -9.35
C ARG A 403 24.54 -19.74 -10.75
N MET A 404 23.87 -19.03 -11.67
CA MET A 404 23.70 -19.47 -13.06
C MET A 404 25.02 -19.57 -13.83
N LYS A 405 26.04 -18.76 -13.50
CA LYS A 405 27.38 -18.86 -14.10
C LYS A 405 28.17 -20.09 -13.67
N GLN A 406 27.88 -20.67 -12.50
CA GLN A 406 28.58 -21.83 -11.95
C GLN A 406 27.56 -22.84 -11.37
N PRO A 407 26.66 -23.41 -12.19
CA PRO A 407 25.54 -24.23 -11.68
C PRO A 407 26.04 -25.45 -10.90
N LEU A 408 27.17 -26.03 -11.34
CA LEU A 408 27.82 -27.19 -10.70
C LEU A 408 28.29 -26.92 -9.27
N ARG A 409 28.53 -25.66 -8.92
CA ARG A 409 28.97 -25.26 -7.58
C ARG A 409 27.83 -25.30 -6.56
N TYR A 410 26.59 -25.12 -7.01
CA TYR A 410 25.41 -24.97 -6.16
C TYR A 410 24.47 -26.17 -6.23
N ARG A 411 24.79 -27.19 -7.05
CA ARG A 411 23.96 -28.39 -7.24
C ARG A 411 24.77 -29.65 -7.00
N CYS A 412 24.12 -30.65 -6.40
CA CYS A 412 24.70 -31.97 -6.23
C CYS A 412 24.86 -32.65 -7.60
N ALA A 413 26.09 -33.03 -7.94
CA ALA A 413 26.46 -33.66 -9.20
C ALA A 413 25.95 -35.10 -9.34
N ALA A 414 25.71 -35.80 -8.23
CA ALA A 414 25.16 -37.16 -8.26
C ALA A 414 23.82 -37.23 -9.00
N VAL A 415 23.76 -38.06 -10.04
CA VAL A 415 22.58 -38.26 -10.91
C VAL A 415 21.34 -38.56 -10.06
N GLY A 416 20.23 -37.87 -10.35
CA GLY A 416 18.94 -38.07 -9.67
C GLY A 416 18.81 -37.39 -8.29
N CYS A 417 19.92 -36.98 -7.65
CA CYS A 417 19.89 -36.34 -6.32
C CYS A 417 19.08 -35.04 -6.34
N GLY A 418 19.41 -34.11 -7.24
CA GLY A 418 18.65 -32.86 -7.43
C GLY A 418 18.71 -31.89 -6.23
N ILE A 419 19.58 -32.13 -5.25
CA ILE A 419 19.78 -31.20 -4.14
C ILE A 419 20.59 -30.00 -4.62
N GLU A 420 20.10 -28.81 -4.32
CA GLU A 420 20.74 -27.53 -4.53
C GLU A 420 21.06 -26.88 -3.17
N ALA A 421 22.01 -25.95 -3.16
CA ALA A 421 22.38 -25.16 -1.99
C ALA A 421 22.57 -23.70 -2.38
N ASP A 422 22.26 -22.79 -1.46
CA ASP A 422 22.45 -21.35 -1.66
C ASP A 422 23.94 -20.94 -1.68
N HIS A 423 24.79 -21.75 -1.05
CA HIS A 423 26.24 -21.55 -1.01
C HIS A 423 27.00 -22.80 -1.44
N GLY A 424 27.95 -22.65 -2.38
CA GLY A 424 28.77 -23.78 -2.82
C GLY A 424 29.64 -24.44 -1.74
N ARG A 425 29.87 -23.74 -0.60
CA ARG A 425 30.57 -24.31 0.58
C ARG A 425 29.73 -25.35 1.31
N MET A 426 28.42 -25.40 1.09
CA MET A 426 27.53 -26.38 1.72
C MET A 426 27.55 -27.75 1.06
N LEU A 427 28.17 -27.84 -0.12
CA LEU A 427 28.38 -29.07 -0.86
C LEU A 427 29.87 -29.41 -0.84
N LYS A 428 30.17 -30.71 -0.71
CA LYS A 428 31.53 -31.26 -0.71
C LYS A 428 32.05 -31.27 -2.14
N ARG A 429 33.10 -30.51 -2.42
CA ARG A 429 33.79 -30.55 -3.72
C ARG A 429 34.56 -31.86 -3.90
N CYS A 430 34.71 -32.33 -5.15
CA CYS A 430 35.63 -33.40 -5.46
C CYS A 430 37.07 -33.05 -5.02
N SER A 431 37.78 -34.01 -4.44
CA SER A 431 39.16 -33.82 -3.96
C SER A 431 40.23 -34.12 -5.01
N GLY A 432 39.83 -34.55 -6.22
CA GLY A 432 40.75 -34.89 -7.29
C GLY A 432 41.24 -33.69 -8.12
N PRO A 433 42.12 -33.94 -9.10
CA PRO A 433 42.84 -32.90 -9.85
C PRO A 433 42.04 -32.30 -11.01
N CYS A 434 40.72 -32.44 -11.04
CA CYS A 434 39.89 -31.79 -12.06
C CYS A 434 39.88 -30.26 -11.91
N ASP A 435 39.68 -29.56 -13.04
CA ASP A 435 39.64 -28.11 -13.13
C ASP A 435 38.54 -27.53 -12.21
N GLU A 436 38.80 -26.36 -11.58
CA GLU A 436 37.92 -25.80 -10.55
C GLU A 436 36.53 -25.42 -11.07
N ASP A 437 36.41 -25.01 -12.33
CA ASP A 437 35.16 -24.67 -13.02
C ASP A 437 34.31 -25.89 -13.37
N LYS A 438 34.94 -27.07 -13.52
CA LYS A 438 34.28 -28.33 -13.89
C LYS A 438 34.15 -29.30 -12.72
N LYS A 439 34.67 -28.92 -11.56
CA LYS A 439 34.73 -29.76 -10.36
C LYS A 439 33.32 -30.03 -9.83
N PRO A 440 32.89 -31.30 -9.71
CA PRO A 440 31.57 -31.60 -9.19
C PRO A 440 31.49 -31.37 -7.68
N HIS A 441 30.31 -30.97 -7.23
CA HIS A 441 29.97 -30.78 -5.82
C HIS A 441 28.92 -31.81 -5.39
N TYR A 442 29.00 -32.28 -4.15
CA TYR A 442 28.14 -33.34 -3.62
C TYR A 442 27.53 -32.95 -2.28
N CYS A 443 26.24 -33.18 -2.10
CA CYS A 443 25.60 -32.90 -0.81
C CYS A 443 26.08 -33.83 0.32
N SER A 444 26.67 -34.98 -0.01
CA SER A 444 27.07 -36.03 0.94
C SER A 444 28.24 -36.87 0.42
N LYS A 445 28.92 -37.64 1.29
CA LYS A 445 30.03 -38.52 0.87
C LYS A 445 29.48 -39.70 0.06
N GLU A 446 28.27 -40.12 0.37
CA GLU A 446 27.52 -41.18 -0.28
C GLU A 446 27.24 -40.79 -1.75
N CYS A 447 26.74 -39.57 -1.99
CA CYS A 447 26.56 -39.05 -3.35
C CYS A 447 27.87 -38.99 -4.14
N GLN A 448 28.98 -38.61 -3.50
CA GLN A 448 30.30 -38.60 -4.15
C GLN A 448 30.75 -40.01 -4.55
N LYS A 449 30.59 -41.00 -3.66
CA LYS A 449 30.94 -42.40 -3.96
C LYS A 449 30.06 -42.98 -5.07
N ASN A 450 28.77 -42.68 -5.05
CA ASN A 450 27.82 -43.18 -6.05
C ASN A 450 28.10 -42.59 -7.44
N ASP A 451 28.55 -41.35 -7.51
CA ASP A 451 28.90 -40.69 -8.78
C ASP A 451 30.34 -40.98 -9.25
N TRP A 452 31.19 -41.54 -8.39
CA TRP A 452 32.60 -41.79 -8.70
C TRP A 452 32.83 -42.64 -9.98
N PRO A 453 32.07 -43.72 -10.25
CA PRO A 453 32.23 -44.47 -11.51
C PRO A 453 32.05 -43.60 -12.75
N ASN A 454 31.14 -42.63 -12.71
CA ASN A 454 30.92 -41.68 -13.79
C ASN A 454 32.04 -40.62 -13.84
N HIS A 455 32.40 -40.04 -12.70
CA HIS A 455 33.37 -38.95 -12.64
C HIS A 455 34.83 -39.38 -12.85
N LYS A 456 35.20 -40.62 -12.52
CA LYS A 456 36.60 -41.10 -12.51
C LYS A 456 37.35 -40.82 -13.81
N GLY A 457 36.70 -40.99 -14.98
CA GLY A 457 37.30 -40.73 -16.29
C GLY A 457 37.56 -39.24 -16.58
N PHE A 458 36.85 -38.36 -15.90
CA PHE A 458 36.90 -36.90 -16.03
C PHE A 458 37.68 -36.23 -14.90
N CYS A 459 38.12 -36.98 -13.88
CA CYS A 459 38.84 -36.45 -12.72
C CYS A 459 40.32 -36.18 -13.02
N LYS A 460 40.59 -35.34 -14.03
CA LYS A 460 41.92 -34.96 -14.50
C LYS A 460 41.91 -33.54 -15.10
N PRO A 461 43.03 -32.82 -15.10
CA PRO A 461 43.10 -31.48 -15.69
C PRO A 461 42.69 -31.48 -17.17
N GLY A 462 41.96 -30.46 -17.61
CA GLY A 462 41.54 -30.28 -19.00
C GLY A 462 40.42 -31.19 -19.50
N ALA A 463 39.99 -32.21 -18.74
CA ALA A 463 38.85 -33.03 -19.11
C ALA A 463 37.54 -32.21 -19.11
N PRO A 464 36.51 -32.60 -19.89
CA PRO A 464 35.19 -31.98 -19.80
C PRO A 464 34.51 -32.31 -18.47
N CYS A 465 33.43 -31.58 -18.13
CA CYS A 465 32.67 -31.88 -16.92
C CYS A 465 31.92 -33.21 -17.05
N SER A 466 31.94 -34.04 -16.00
CA SER A 466 31.23 -35.33 -15.96
C SER A 466 29.73 -35.21 -15.67
N VAL A 467 29.21 -34.01 -15.41
CA VAL A 467 27.81 -33.79 -15.04
C VAL A 467 26.96 -33.68 -16.29
N VAL A 468 26.12 -34.68 -16.53
CA VAL A 468 25.33 -34.86 -17.76
C VAL A 468 24.01 -34.06 -17.75
N ASP A 469 23.59 -33.55 -16.58
CA ASP A 469 22.22 -33.05 -16.36
C ASP A 469 22.12 -31.51 -16.46
N THR A 470 22.62 -30.93 -17.56
CA THR A 470 22.60 -29.47 -17.82
C THR A 470 21.19 -28.94 -18.06
N ASP A 471 20.29 -29.72 -18.67
CA ASP A 471 18.97 -29.24 -19.09
C ASP A 471 18.03 -28.93 -17.92
N LYS A 472 18.22 -29.60 -16.77
CA LYS A 472 17.47 -29.30 -15.53
C LYS A 472 18.02 -28.10 -14.75
N ALA A 473 19.24 -27.63 -15.06
CA ALA A 473 19.83 -26.49 -14.35
C ALA A 473 19.08 -25.17 -14.59
N LEU A 474 18.32 -25.08 -15.69
CA LEU A 474 17.52 -23.89 -16.04
C LEU A 474 16.27 -23.71 -15.15
N ASN A 475 15.81 -24.77 -14.47
CA ASN A 475 14.62 -24.75 -13.61
C ASN A 475 14.98 -24.65 -12.11
N SER A 476 16.17 -24.13 -11.79
CA SER A 476 16.62 -23.97 -10.40
C SER A 476 15.63 -23.10 -9.63
N ALA A 477 15.10 -23.59 -8.52
CA ALA A 477 14.18 -22.81 -7.71
C ALA A 477 14.94 -21.65 -7.02
N PRO A 478 14.31 -20.48 -6.84
CA PRO A 478 14.88 -19.45 -5.98
C PRO A 478 15.05 -20.00 -4.56
N LEU A 479 16.29 -20.03 -4.08
CA LEU A 479 16.65 -20.33 -2.69
C LEU A 479 16.52 -19.03 -1.90
N SER A 480 15.67 -19.00 -0.87
CA SER A 480 15.35 -17.77 -0.13
C SER A 480 16.21 -17.54 1.12
N LYS A 481 16.80 -18.58 1.73
CA LYS A 481 17.60 -18.44 2.95
C LYS A 481 19.08 -18.77 2.78
N LYS A 482 19.89 -18.02 3.53
CA LYS A 482 21.31 -18.30 3.73
C LYS A 482 21.49 -19.63 4.47
N GLY A 483 22.28 -20.54 3.95
CA GLY A 483 22.53 -21.84 4.55
C GLY A 483 21.44 -22.89 4.33
N GLN A 484 20.59 -22.74 3.31
CA GLN A 484 19.50 -23.67 3.01
C GLN A 484 19.88 -24.60 1.85
N ARG A 485 19.46 -25.87 1.97
CA ARG A 485 19.45 -26.81 0.84
C ARG A 485 18.04 -26.90 0.30
N SER A 486 17.89 -27.05 -1.01
CA SER A 486 16.60 -27.28 -1.67
C SER A 486 16.65 -28.54 -2.53
N ILE A 487 15.49 -29.12 -2.81
CA ILE A 487 15.32 -30.24 -3.72
C ILE A 487 13.99 -30.08 -4.46
N LEU A 488 14.02 -30.23 -5.78
CA LEU A 488 12.82 -30.20 -6.60
C LEU A 488 12.14 -31.58 -6.59
N ILE A 489 10.84 -31.60 -6.31
CA ILE A 489 9.99 -32.78 -6.19
C ILE A 489 8.93 -32.71 -7.30
N ASN A 490 8.86 -33.72 -8.16
CA ASN A 490 7.85 -33.79 -9.22
C ASN A 490 6.56 -34.41 -8.68
N THR A 491 5.51 -33.61 -8.50
CA THR A 491 4.19 -34.10 -8.08
C THR A 491 3.25 -34.22 -9.29
N PRO A 492 2.14 -34.99 -9.20
CA PRO A 492 1.12 -35.00 -10.26
C PRO A 492 0.55 -33.61 -10.58
N GLY A 493 0.56 -32.69 -9.59
CA GLY A 493 0.07 -31.32 -9.73
C GLY A 493 1.16 -30.30 -10.09
N GLY A 494 2.30 -30.74 -10.63
CA GLY A 494 3.42 -29.88 -11.01
C GLY A 494 4.66 -30.06 -10.12
N GLN A 495 5.65 -29.20 -10.33
CA GLN A 495 6.91 -29.24 -9.57
C GLN A 495 6.77 -28.49 -8.23
N MET A 496 7.35 -29.06 -7.18
CA MET A 496 7.32 -28.51 -5.83
C MET A 496 8.76 -28.34 -5.34
N ASN A 497 9.10 -27.20 -4.76
CA ASN A 497 10.41 -27.02 -4.14
C ASN A 497 10.32 -27.40 -2.65
N PHE A 498 11.23 -28.23 -2.18
CA PHE A 498 11.36 -28.57 -0.77
C PHE A 498 12.71 -28.06 -0.26
N ALA A 499 12.71 -27.16 0.72
CA ALA A 499 13.93 -26.52 1.19
C ALA A 499 14.05 -26.57 2.71
N SER A 500 15.26 -26.77 3.22
CA SER A 500 15.53 -26.84 4.67
C SER A 500 16.99 -26.50 4.99
N SER A 501 17.20 -25.83 6.13
CA SER A 501 18.52 -25.53 6.68
C SER A 501 18.97 -26.57 7.71
N THR A 502 18.03 -27.30 8.31
CA THR A 502 18.28 -28.26 9.40
C THR A 502 18.22 -29.71 8.96
N ILE A 503 17.51 -30.02 7.86
CA ILE A 503 17.38 -31.40 7.37
C ILE A 503 18.65 -31.84 6.64
N SER A 504 19.07 -33.08 6.94
CA SER A 504 20.19 -33.70 6.24
C SER A 504 19.84 -33.99 4.77
N PRO A 505 20.83 -33.96 3.84
CA PRO A 505 20.58 -34.27 2.43
C PRO A 505 19.97 -35.65 2.20
N GLN A 506 20.23 -36.61 3.09
CA GLN A 506 19.65 -37.93 3.02
C GLN A 506 18.14 -37.88 3.23
N VAL A 507 17.67 -37.24 4.29
CA VAL A 507 16.24 -37.13 4.59
C VAL A 507 15.51 -36.35 3.50
N MET A 508 16.13 -35.30 2.92
CA MET A 508 15.53 -34.58 1.78
C MET A 508 15.31 -35.48 0.56
N ARG A 509 16.23 -36.41 0.27
CA ARG A 509 16.05 -37.39 -0.81
C ARG A 509 14.96 -38.40 -0.49
N GLU A 510 14.92 -38.90 0.75
CA GLU A 510 13.87 -39.81 1.21
C GLU A 510 12.48 -39.15 1.07
N VAL A 511 12.35 -37.87 1.44
CA VAL A 511 11.11 -37.09 1.25
C VAL A 511 10.76 -36.99 -0.24
N LYS A 512 11.72 -36.64 -1.11
CA LYS A 512 11.49 -36.59 -2.56
C LYS A 512 11.01 -37.94 -3.10
N GLU A 513 11.72 -39.02 -2.80
CA GLU A 513 11.37 -40.37 -3.27
C GLU A 513 9.98 -40.79 -2.78
N LEU A 514 9.64 -40.49 -1.52
CA LEU A 514 8.30 -40.75 -0.97
C LEU A 514 7.21 -39.94 -1.67
N MET A 515 7.49 -38.69 -2.05
CA MET A 515 6.51 -37.81 -2.70
C MET A 515 6.39 -38.05 -4.22
N GLU A 516 7.46 -38.51 -4.88
CA GLU A 516 7.46 -38.83 -6.31
C GLU A 516 6.91 -40.23 -6.61
N LYS A 517 6.92 -41.16 -5.64
CA LYS A 517 6.27 -42.47 -5.76
C LYS A 517 4.76 -42.31 -5.90
N ARG A 518 4.28 -42.50 -7.13
CA ARG A 518 2.97 -42.08 -7.65
C ARG A 518 1.75 -42.87 -7.19
N GLU A 519 1.88 -43.95 -6.45
CA GLU A 519 0.71 -44.73 -6.02
C GLU A 519 0.95 -45.29 -4.62
N ILE A 520 0.45 -44.60 -3.60
CA ILE A 520 0.27 -45.21 -2.29
C ILE A 520 -0.90 -46.20 -2.45
N LYS A 521 -0.61 -47.42 -2.88
CA LYS A 521 -1.62 -48.48 -3.10
C LYS A 521 -2.03 -49.19 -1.82
N ASP A 522 -1.20 -49.11 -0.79
CA ASP A 522 -1.36 -49.82 0.48
C ASP A 522 -1.53 -48.84 1.65
N GLU A 523 -2.46 -49.16 2.54
CA GLU A 523 -2.77 -48.42 3.76
C GLU A 523 -1.57 -48.37 4.73
N ALA A 524 -0.67 -49.35 4.69
CA ALA A 524 0.58 -49.33 5.45
C ALA A 524 1.57 -48.25 4.95
N GLU A 525 1.67 -48.06 3.63
CA GLU A 525 2.45 -46.98 3.02
C GLU A 525 1.80 -45.62 3.30
N LEU A 526 0.46 -45.53 3.29
CA LEU A 526 -0.27 -44.33 3.67
C LEU A 526 -0.05 -43.97 5.13
N ALA A 527 -0.03 -44.95 6.03
CA ALA A 527 0.29 -44.75 7.45
C ALA A 527 1.75 -44.32 7.65
N THR A 528 2.67 -44.79 6.81
CA THR A 528 4.08 -44.38 6.80
C THR A 528 4.24 -42.96 6.29
N TYR A 529 3.56 -42.61 5.19
CA TYR A 529 3.45 -41.24 4.67
C TYR A 529 2.84 -40.29 5.70
N ARG A 530 1.72 -40.67 6.35
CA ARG A 530 1.11 -39.88 7.44
C ARG A 530 2.05 -39.72 8.63
N ARG A 531 2.81 -40.75 9.01
CA ARG A 531 3.85 -40.65 10.06
C ARG A 531 5.00 -39.74 9.65
N ALA A 532 5.45 -39.81 8.39
CA ALA A 532 6.46 -38.93 7.83
C ALA A 532 5.96 -37.48 7.82
N MET A 533 4.77 -37.20 7.28
CA MET A 533 4.13 -35.88 7.29
C MET A 533 3.91 -35.34 8.73
N LYS A 534 3.57 -36.21 9.69
CA LYS A 534 3.42 -35.84 11.11
C LYS A 534 4.77 -35.51 11.75
N LYS A 535 5.82 -36.29 11.48
CA LYS A 535 7.19 -35.94 11.88
C LYS A 535 7.62 -34.62 11.24
N MET A 536 7.30 -34.43 9.96
CA MET A 536 7.60 -33.20 9.22
C MET A 536 6.91 -31.96 9.82
N ARG A 537 5.65 -32.07 10.26
CA ARG A 537 4.97 -31.01 11.02
C ARG A 537 5.65 -30.69 12.35
N ASN A 538 6.22 -31.68 13.01
CA ASN A 538 6.91 -31.50 14.29
C ASN A 538 8.33 -30.92 14.15
N PHE A 539 8.87 -30.80 12.93
CA PHE A 539 10.23 -30.31 12.64
C PHE A 539 10.26 -28.88 12.06
N GLU A 540 9.17 -28.11 12.13
CA GLU A 540 9.08 -26.76 11.53
C GLU A 540 9.46 -26.75 10.02
N LEU A 541 8.88 -27.65 9.22
CA LEU A 541 9.31 -27.84 7.82
C LEU A 541 8.55 -27.03 6.78
N GLU A 542 9.29 -26.55 5.78
CA GLU A 542 8.82 -25.77 4.63
C GLU A 542 8.49 -26.67 3.42
N ILE A 543 7.22 -26.71 3.00
CA ILE A 543 6.77 -27.38 1.77
C ILE A 543 6.17 -26.32 0.85
N VAL A 544 6.75 -26.13 -0.35
CA VAL A 544 6.42 -25.04 -1.27
C VAL A 544 5.92 -25.57 -2.62
N LYS A 545 4.62 -25.48 -2.89
CA LYS A 545 4.03 -25.87 -4.19
C LYS A 545 4.11 -24.71 -5.18
N THR A 546 4.92 -24.85 -6.23
CA THR A 546 5.08 -23.84 -7.28
C THR A 546 4.30 -24.28 -8.51
N VAL A 547 3.17 -23.63 -8.81
CA VAL A 547 2.45 -23.88 -10.06
C VAL A 547 3.08 -23.00 -11.13
N PHE A 548 3.98 -23.58 -11.94
CA PHE A 548 4.41 -22.95 -13.19
C PHE A 548 3.28 -23.09 -14.21
N LYS A 549 2.83 -21.97 -14.77
CA LYS A 549 1.98 -21.92 -15.96
C LYS A 549 2.84 -21.93 -17.21
#